data_AF-A0A952JV67-F1
#
_entry.id   AF-A0A952JV67-F1
#
_cell.length_a   1.000
_cell.length_b   1.000
_cell.length_c   1.000
_cell.angle_alpha   90.00
_cell.angle_beta   90.00
_cell.angle_gamma   90.00
#
_symmetry.space_group_name_H-M   'P 1'
#
loop_
_entity.id
_entity.type
_entity.pdbx_description
1 polymer ?
#
loop_
_entity_poly.entity_id
_entity_poly.type
_entity_poly.pdbx_seq_one_letter_code
_entity_poly.pdbx_strand_id
1 'polypeptide(L)'
;MSIKDILVHHMIDDPTDMESYWRDAIGLIQSEAIDKGIEFDGYFQEKWEDAAGTIFNFNEYYFDDEDRRKLFVYLSALYDEEIMNHLKDAYQVASLPEPTELYIKGVIDDLIKGGTRF
;
A
#
# COMPACT_ATOMS: atom_id res chain seq x y z
N MET A 1 8.30 -17.30 2.15
CA MET A 1 7.06 -17.16 1.35
C MET A 1 7.08 -15.74 0.84
N SER A 2 6.97 -15.53 -0.47
CA SER A 2 7.01 -14.20 -1.06
C SER A 2 5.64 -13.50 -0.93
N ILE A 3 5.61 -12.16 -1.05
CA ILE A 3 4.34 -11.40 -1.13
C ILE A 3 3.45 -11.97 -2.24
N LYS A 4 4.03 -12.29 -3.41
CA LYS A 4 3.33 -12.91 -4.53
C LYS A 4 2.67 -14.24 -4.15
N ASP A 5 3.35 -15.11 -3.40
CA ASP A 5 2.78 -16.38 -2.95
C ASP A 5 1.55 -16.17 -2.07
N ILE A 6 1.61 -15.18 -1.16
CA ILE A 6 0.49 -14.83 -0.27
C ILE A 6 -0.71 -14.34 -1.10
N LEU A 7 -0.48 -13.47 -2.09
CA LEU A 7 -1.51 -12.95 -2.97
C LEU A 7 -2.20 -14.05 -3.79
N VAL A 8 -1.41 -15.00 -4.31
CA VAL A 8 -1.94 -16.17 -5.03
C VAL A 8 -2.82 -17.02 -4.12
N HIS A 9 -2.41 -17.25 -2.87
CA HIS A 9 -3.21 -18.02 -1.91
C HIS A 9 -4.57 -17.37 -1.62
N HIS A 10 -4.61 -16.04 -1.45
CA HIS A 10 -5.88 -15.33 -1.23
C HIS A 10 -6.88 -15.55 -2.39
N MET A 11 -6.41 -15.47 -3.64
CA MET A 11 -7.24 -15.72 -4.82
C MET A 11 -7.63 -17.20 -5.03
N ILE A 12 -6.89 -18.14 -4.43
CA ILE A 12 -7.28 -19.57 -4.41
C ILE A 12 -8.42 -19.78 -3.42
N ASP A 13 -8.35 -19.12 -2.25
CA ASP A 13 -9.31 -19.28 -1.17
C ASP A 13 -10.65 -18.60 -1.49
N ASP A 14 -10.62 -17.37 -2.03
CA ASP A 14 -11.81 -16.69 -2.57
C ASP A 14 -11.48 -15.88 -3.84
N PRO A 15 -11.63 -16.47 -5.04
CA PRO A 15 -11.33 -15.79 -6.30
C PRO A 15 -12.32 -14.66 -6.64
N THR A 16 -13.41 -14.50 -5.89
CA THR A 16 -14.45 -13.52 -6.16
C THR A 16 -14.38 -12.27 -5.29
N ASP A 17 -13.70 -12.35 -4.14
CA ASP A 17 -13.52 -11.23 -3.23
C ASP A 17 -12.32 -10.34 -3.61
N MET A 18 -12.50 -9.62 -4.72
CA MET A 18 -11.49 -8.66 -5.20
C MET A 18 -11.28 -7.47 -4.25
N GLU A 19 -12.26 -7.14 -3.42
CA GLU A 19 -12.16 -6.03 -2.47
C GLU A 19 -11.20 -6.40 -1.33
N SER A 20 -11.41 -7.56 -0.69
CA SER A 20 -10.50 -8.06 0.34
C SER A 20 -9.11 -8.30 -0.23
N TYR A 21 -9.02 -8.84 -1.44
CA TYR A 21 -7.74 -9.05 -2.11
C TYR A 21 -6.93 -7.76 -2.23
N TRP A 22 -7.57 -6.68 -2.70
CA TRP A 22 -6.89 -5.41 -2.89
C TRP A 22 -6.48 -4.75 -1.57
N ARG A 23 -7.33 -4.84 -0.55
CA ARG A 23 -7.00 -4.35 0.79
C ARG A 23 -5.76 -5.06 1.35
N ASP A 24 -5.70 -6.38 1.22
CA ASP A 24 -4.59 -7.19 1.72
C ASP A 24 -3.32 -6.95 0.91
N ALA A 25 -3.43 -6.84 -0.42
CA ALA A 25 -2.30 -6.52 -1.29
C ALA A 25 -1.67 -5.17 -0.96
N ILE A 26 -2.48 -4.12 -0.82
CA ILE A 26 -2.00 -2.79 -0.43
C ILE A 26 -1.36 -2.83 0.96
N GLY A 27 -1.96 -3.55 1.93
CA GLY A 27 -1.39 -3.69 3.27
C GLY A 27 -0.04 -4.39 3.30
N LEU A 28 0.13 -5.47 2.54
CA LEU A 28 1.39 -6.21 2.44
C LEU A 28 2.50 -5.36 1.80
N ILE A 29 2.19 -4.71 0.68
CA ILE A 29 3.16 -3.86 -0.04
C ILE A 29 3.55 -2.64 0.82
N GLN A 30 2.58 -2.06 1.53
CA GLN A 30 2.84 -0.99 2.48
C GLN A 30 3.80 -1.43 3.58
N SER A 31 3.58 -2.61 4.16
CA SER A 31 4.44 -3.14 5.22
C SER A 31 5.89 -3.29 4.75
N GLU A 32 6.09 -3.80 3.53
CA GLU A 32 7.42 -3.90 2.92
C GLU A 32 8.06 -2.52 2.71
N ALA A 33 7.31 -1.54 2.22
CA ALA A 33 7.81 -0.17 2.05
C ALA A 33 8.22 0.48 3.40
N ILE A 34 7.47 0.21 4.47
CA ILE A 34 7.81 0.65 5.83
C ILE A 34 9.09 -0.04 6.33
N ASP A 35 9.21 -1.35 6.15
CA ASP A 35 10.41 -2.11 6.56
C ASP A 35 11.68 -1.63 5.83
N LYS A 36 11.52 -1.07 4.62
CA LYS A 36 12.58 -0.42 3.84
C LYS A 36 12.87 1.03 4.25
N GLY A 37 12.12 1.57 5.21
CA GLY A 37 12.28 2.92 5.72
C GLY A 37 11.79 4.02 4.77
N ILE A 38 10.85 3.70 3.87
CA ILE A 38 10.22 4.70 3.01
C ILE A 38 9.24 5.52 3.86
N GLU A 39 9.37 6.84 3.79
CA GLU A 39 8.65 7.79 4.63
C GLU A 39 8.22 9.01 3.80
N PHE A 40 7.04 9.54 4.06
CA PHE A 40 6.53 10.75 3.41
C PHE A 40 5.93 11.67 4.45
N ASP A 41 6.47 12.88 4.59
CA ASP A 41 5.98 13.92 5.51
C ASP A 41 5.74 13.45 6.97
N GLY A 42 6.52 12.47 7.45
CA GLY A 42 6.41 11.95 8.82
C GLY A 42 5.22 11.03 9.07
N TYR A 43 4.54 10.58 8.00
CA TYR A 43 3.41 9.67 8.01
C TYR A 43 3.58 8.47 8.96
N PHE A 44 4.66 7.71 8.82
CA PHE A 44 4.89 6.54 9.68
C PHE A 44 5.73 6.89 10.91
N GLN A 45 6.91 7.46 10.72
CA GLN A 45 7.92 7.57 11.78
C GLN A 45 7.46 8.42 12.96
N GLU A 46 6.91 9.62 12.74
CA GLU A 46 6.51 10.50 13.84
C GLU A 46 5.37 9.87 14.66
N LYS A 47 4.42 9.21 13.98
CA LYS A 47 3.27 8.58 14.63
C LYS A 47 3.60 7.25 15.28
N TRP A 48 4.56 6.51 14.74
CA TRP A 48 5.03 5.26 15.33
C TRP A 48 5.90 5.51 16.57
N GLU A 49 6.76 6.54 16.54
CA GLU A 49 7.50 7.01 17.72
C GLU A 49 6.55 7.51 18.84
N ASP A 50 5.52 8.28 18.47
CA ASP A 50 4.45 8.71 19.40
C ASP A 50 3.71 7.50 20.03
N ALA A 51 3.38 6.49 19.22
CA ALA A 51 2.64 5.31 19.66
C ALA A 51 3.51 4.33 20.48
N ALA A 52 4.77 4.14 20.11
CA ALA A 52 5.72 3.30 20.85
C ALA A 52 6.01 3.88 22.26
N GLY A 53 5.92 5.20 22.42
CA GLY A 53 6.02 5.88 23.71
C GLY A 53 4.74 5.83 24.57
N THR A 54 3.57 5.64 23.95
CA THR A 54 2.27 5.61 24.62
C THR A 54 1.27 4.70 23.90
N ILE A 55 1.04 3.48 24.43
CA ILE A 55 0.04 2.51 23.92
C ILE A 55 -1.36 3.13 23.71
N PHE A 56 -1.69 4.21 24.41
CA PHE A 56 -2.98 4.89 24.34
C PHE A 56 -3.16 5.87 23.16
N ASN A 57 -2.10 6.19 22.39
CA ASN A 57 -2.15 7.18 21.32
C ASN A 57 -2.02 6.58 19.90
N PHE A 58 -2.06 5.25 19.77
CA PHE A 58 -2.08 4.61 18.45
C PHE A 58 -3.37 5.00 17.72
N ASN A 59 -3.23 5.84 16.70
CA ASN A 59 -4.35 6.31 15.90
C ASN A 59 -4.62 5.30 14.77
N GLU A 60 -5.39 4.26 15.07
CA GLU A 60 -5.80 3.23 14.10
C GLU A 60 -6.39 3.86 12.83
N TYR A 61 -7.22 4.90 12.97
CA TYR A 61 -7.81 5.62 11.83
C TYR A 61 -6.78 6.29 10.91
N TYR A 62 -5.61 6.67 11.44
CA TYR A 62 -4.55 7.24 10.62
C TYR A 62 -3.93 6.19 9.68
N PHE A 63 -3.81 4.95 10.16
CA PHE A 63 -3.24 3.82 9.42
C PHE A 63 -4.29 3.04 8.62
N ASP A 64 -5.57 3.11 9.01
CA ASP A 64 -6.67 2.37 8.37
C ASP A 64 -7.28 3.10 7.15
N ASP A 65 -6.96 4.38 6.95
CA ASP A 65 -7.42 5.15 5.79
C ASP A 65 -6.91 4.53 4.48
N GLU A 66 -7.84 3.92 3.74
CA GLU A 66 -7.52 3.16 2.53
C GLU A 66 -6.91 4.04 1.43
N ASP A 67 -7.38 5.29 1.28
CA ASP A 67 -6.87 6.20 0.26
C ASP A 67 -5.46 6.66 0.61
N ARG A 68 -5.17 6.89 1.90
CA ARG A 68 -3.80 7.19 2.36
C ARG A 68 -2.86 6.02 2.18
N ARG A 69 -3.30 4.79 2.51
CA ARG A 69 -2.50 3.58 2.26
C ARG A 69 -2.20 3.39 0.78
N LYS A 70 -3.20 3.58 -0.09
CA LYS A 70 -3.01 3.57 -1.54
C LYS A 70 -2.00 4.64 -1.96
N LEU A 71 -2.19 5.88 -1.53
CA LEU A 71 -1.28 6.99 -1.85
C LEU A 71 0.16 6.65 -1.45
N PHE A 72 0.36 6.10 -0.25
CA PHE A 72 1.66 5.66 0.25
C PHE A 72 2.29 4.58 -0.63
N VAL A 73 1.55 3.53 -0.97
CA VAL A 73 2.04 2.43 -1.81
C VAL A 73 2.38 2.92 -3.21
N TYR A 74 1.51 3.72 -3.84
CA TYR A 74 1.76 4.23 -5.19
C TYR A 74 2.95 5.18 -5.25
N LEU A 75 3.13 6.06 -4.26
CA LEU A 75 4.32 6.91 -4.17
C LEU A 75 5.58 6.08 -3.92
N SER A 76 5.51 5.08 -3.02
CA SER A 76 6.61 4.16 -2.76
C SER A 76 7.01 3.37 -4.00
N ALA A 77 6.04 2.94 -4.81
CA ALA A 77 6.29 2.24 -6.08
C ALA A 77 6.98 3.13 -7.12
N LEU A 78 6.72 4.44 -7.14
CA LEU A 78 7.47 5.37 -8.01
C LEU A 78 8.89 5.64 -7.49
N TYR A 79 9.15 5.40 -6.21
CA TYR A 79 10.42 5.67 -5.56
C TYR A 79 11.35 4.44 -5.55
N ASP A 80 10.79 3.24 -5.35
CA ASP A 80 11.52 1.98 -5.16
C ASP A 80 11.04 0.91 -6.16
N GLU A 81 11.98 0.35 -6.92
CA GLU A 81 11.71 -0.63 -7.98
C GLU A 81 11.14 -1.96 -7.46
N GLU A 82 11.53 -2.39 -6.26
CA GLU A 82 11.01 -3.62 -5.67
C GLU A 82 9.56 -3.46 -5.24
N ILE A 83 9.21 -2.29 -4.66
CA ILE A 83 7.82 -1.94 -4.37
C ILE A 83 6.99 -1.87 -5.64
N MET A 84 7.52 -1.31 -6.74
CA MET A 84 6.87 -1.37 -8.05
C MET A 84 6.64 -2.80 -8.51
N ASN A 85 7.63 -3.68 -8.35
CA ASN A 85 7.50 -5.09 -8.75
C ASN A 85 6.43 -5.83 -7.94
N HIS A 86 6.32 -5.58 -6.63
CA HIS A 86 5.24 -6.13 -5.81
C HIS A 86 3.87 -5.61 -6.23
N LEU A 87 3.77 -4.32 -6.58
CA LEU A 87 2.53 -3.76 -7.13
C LEU A 87 2.17 -4.45 -8.46
N LYS A 88 3.13 -4.64 -9.37
CA LYS A 88 2.91 -5.36 -10.63
C LYS A 88 2.48 -6.81 -10.40
N ASP A 89 3.08 -7.51 -9.44
CA ASP A 89 2.67 -8.85 -9.05
C ASP A 89 1.21 -8.87 -8.58
N ALA A 90 0.79 -7.87 -7.78
CA ALA A 90 -0.60 -7.77 -7.33
C ALA A 90 -1.59 -7.55 -8.49
N TYR A 91 -1.25 -6.73 -9.48
CA TYR A 91 -2.06 -6.59 -10.69
C TYR A 91 -2.10 -7.89 -11.51
N GLN A 92 -0.95 -8.56 -11.65
CA GLN A 92 -0.86 -9.81 -12.40
C GLN A 92 -1.72 -10.91 -11.78
N VAL A 93 -1.66 -11.10 -10.46
CA VAL A 93 -2.45 -12.10 -9.74
C VAL A 93 -3.95 -11.82 -9.85
N ALA A 94 -4.34 -10.53 -9.80
CA ALA A 94 -5.71 -10.08 -10.07
C ALA A 94 -6.13 -10.17 -11.55
N SER A 95 -5.25 -10.64 -12.45
CA SER A 95 -5.48 -10.67 -13.90
C SER A 95 -5.81 -9.29 -14.50
N LEU A 96 -5.24 -8.23 -13.92
CA LEU A 96 -5.39 -6.85 -14.37
C LEU A 96 -4.21 -6.43 -15.26
N PRO A 97 -4.39 -5.40 -16.11
CA PRO A 97 -3.30 -4.85 -16.91
C PRO A 97 -2.16 -4.37 -16.02
N GLU A 98 -0.91 -4.70 -16.39
CA GLU A 98 0.26 -4.25 -15.64
C GLU A 98 0.26 -2.71 -15.50
N PRO A 99 0.43 -2.18 -14.28
CA PRO A 99 0.41 -0.74 -14.06
C PRO A 99 1.67 -0.11 -14.65
N THR A 100 1.47 0.97 -15.39
CA THR A 100 2.57 1.82 -15.88
C THR A 100 2.83 2.96 -14.90
N GLU A 101 4.03 3.53 -14.91
CA GLU A 101 4.31 4.75 -14.13
C GLU A 101 3.32 5.88 -14.43
N LEU A 102 2.92 6.05 -15.70
CA LEU A 102 1.98 7.11 -16.09
C LEU A 102 0.61 6.88 -15.46
N TYR A 103 0.15 5.64 -15.46
CA TYR A 103 -1.10 5.25 -14.78
C TYR A 103 -0.99 5.53 -13.28
N ILE A 104 0.10 5.11 -12.63
CA ILE A 104 0.32 5.33 -11.20
C ILE A 104 0.33 6.83 -10.86
N LYS A 105 1.02 7.65 -11.65
CA LYS A 105 1.02 9.12 -11.50
C LYS A 105 -0.40 9.70 -11.60
N GLY A 106 -1.22 9.19 -12.52
CA GLY A 106 -2.63 9.58 -12.62
C GLY A 106 -3.44 9.24 -11.37
N VAL A 107 -3.26 8.03 -10.81
CA VAL A 107 -3.94 7.61 -9.58
C VAL A 107 -3.52 8.49 -8.39
N ILE A 108 -2.22 8.79 -8.27
CA ILE A 108 -1.69 9.70 -7.24
C ILE A 108 -2.33 11.10 -7.38
N ASP A 109 -2.36 11.64 -8.60
CA ASP A 109 -2.96 12.95 -8.86
C ASP A 109 -4.44 13.00 -8.47
N ASP A 110 -5.19 11.93 -8.74
CA ASP A 110 -6.62 11.85 -8.42
C ASP A 110 -6.85 11.76 -6.90
N LEU A 111 -6.06 10.95 -6.18
CA LEU A 111 -6.08 10.91 -4.70
C LEU A 111 -5.74 12.29 -4.11
N ILE A 112 -4.72 12.95 -4.66
CA ILE A 112 -4.30 14.27 -4.19
C ILE A 112 -5.39 15.33 -4.47
N LYS A 113 -6.05 15.29 -5.62
CA LYS A 113 -7.19 16.20 -5.91
C LYS A 113 -8.40 15.89 -5.03
N GLY A 114 -8.60 14.64 -4.66
CA GLY A 114 -9.64 14.18 -3.72
C GLY A 114 -9.43 14.65 -2.27
N GLY A 115 -8.23 15.14 -1.94
CA GLY A 115 -7.88 15.67 -0.62
C GLY A 115 -7.00 14.76 0.23
N THR A 116 -6.62 13.58 -0.27
CA THR A 116 -5.75 12.64 0.43
C THR A 116 -4.35 13.22 0.61
N ARG A 117 -3.87 13.29 1.85
CA ARG A 117 -2.56 13.82 2.24
C ARG A 117 -2.00 13.02 3.42
N PHE A 118 -0.68 13.02 3.57
CA PHE A 118 -0.01 12.49 4.76
C PHE A 118 -0.06 13.48 5.92
#